data_AF-A0A7J9WRA9-F1
#
_entry.id   AF-A0A7J9WRA9-F1
#
_cell.length_a   1.000
_cell.length_b   1.000
_cell.length_c   1.000
_cell.angle_alpha   90.00
_cell.angle_beta   90.00
_cell.angle_gamma   90.00
#
_symmetry.space_group_name_H-M   'P 1'
#
loop_
_entity.id
_entity.type
_entity.pdbx_description
1 polymer ?
#
loop_
_entity_poly.entity_id
_entity_poly.type
_entity_poly.pdbx_seq_one_letter_code
_entity_poly.pdbx_strand_id
1 'polypeptide(L)'
;MPVAVRGWRMGFPVDEHAEYRPLSTLAKLLAGVFGFALALDLLLAALTGRVLARLGTHPSVLNGFTPADVASLVRIVHAGSTISFIWWFRRAYGNLPALGHARHHGVGWSIGAWFVPILNLFRPKQIAIELWAAGDPPAPPPDPPGLVGWWWGIFLFRVWMDARASTPARPQTLGEFQTSLLLGVASCLVSAAAAAVAIALVVRVSNRQDARAATFSHDCSPSQASR
;
A
#
# COMPACT_ATOMS: atom_id res chain seq x y z
N MET A 1 -39.63 28.88 -18.42
CA MET A 1 -38.15 28.96 -18.50
C MET A 1 -37.57 27.95 -17.52
N PRO A 2 -36.81 26.93 -17.97
CA PRO A 2 -36.26 25.94 -17.05
C PRO A 2 -35.01 26.51 -16.36
N VAL A 3 -35.01 26.42 -15.03
CA VAL A 3 -33.90 26.84 -14.17
C VAL A 3 -32.77 25.82 -14.32
N ALA A 4 -31.64 26.25 -14.87
CA ALA A 4 -30.43 25.45 -14.94
C ALA A 4 -29.85 25.29 -13.54
N VAL A 5 -30.05 24.13 -12.92
CA VAL A 5 -29.37 23.76 -11.67
C VAL A 5 -27.91 23.46 -12.00
N ARG A 6 -27.07 24.49 -11.90
CA ARG A 6 -25.60 24.38 -12.02
C ARG A 6 -25.08 23.73 -10.74
N GLY A 7 -25.19 22.42 -10.65
CA GLY A 7 -24.61 21.63 -9.57
C GLY A 7 -23.10 21.78 -9.60
N TRP A 8 -22.55 22.51 -8.62
CA TRP A 8 -21.11 22.56 -8.36
C TRP A 8 -20.66 21.16 -7.92
N ARG A 9 -20.29 20.30 -8.88
CA ARG A 9 -19.45 19.15 -8.59
C ARG A 9 -18.05 19.70 -8.37
N MET A 10 -17.58 19.76 -7.12
CA MET A 10 -16.15 19.90 -6.78
C MET A 10 -15.40 18.63 -7.22
N GLY A 11 -15.46 18.31 -8.51
CA GLY A 11 -14.60 17.32 -9.16
C GLY A 11 -13.54 18.08 -9.93
N PHE A 12 -12.29 17.64 -9.81
CA PHE A 12 -11.25 18.17 -10.70
C PHE A 12 -11.66 17.84 -12.15
N PRO A 13 -11.52 18.78 -13.10
CA PRO A 13 -11.93 18.57 -14.48
C PRO A 13 -11.33 17.27 -15.04
N VAL A 14 -12.14 16.54 -15.78
CA VAL A 14 -11.65 15.40 -16.59
C VAL A 14 -10.84 16.03 -17.70
N ASP A 15 -9.53 15.93 -17.61
CA ASP A 15 -8.64 16.37 -18.68
C ASP A 15 -8.92 15.47 -19.90
N GLU A 16 -9.64 15.97 -20.92
CA GLU A 16 -10.06 15.21 -22.12
C GLU A 16 -8.88 14.65 -22.94
N HIS A 17 -7.64 15.06 -22.61
CA HIS A 17 -6.40 14.62 -23.24
C HIS A 17 -5.46 13.85 -22.29
N ALA A 18 -5.94 13.36 -21.15
CA ALA A 18 -5.11 12.55 -20.26
C ALA A 18 -4.76 11.20 -20.91
N GLU A 19 -3.50 11.02 -21.27
CA GLU A 19 -2.99 9.74 -21.79
C GLU A 19 -2.82 8.73 -20.65
N TYR A 20 -3.39 7.52 -20.83
CA TYR A 20 -3.26 6.45 -19.85
C TYR A 20 -1.83 5.93 -19.80
N ARG A 21 -1.23 5.88 -18.60
CA ARG A 21 0.13 5.37 -18.41
C ARG A 21 0.07 3.95 -17.83
N PRO A 22 0.56 2.91 -18.53
CA PRO A 22 0.40 1.52 -18.10
C PRO A 22 0.99 1.28 -16.70
N LEU A 23 0.32 0.42 -15.94
CA LEU A 23 0.67 0.09 -14.56
C LEU A 23 1.27 -1.31 -14.41
N SER A 24 1.05 -2.24 -15.33
CA SER A 24 1.51 -3.64 -15.24
C SER A 24 3.01 -3.82 -14.94
N THR A 25 3.91 -3.14 -15.66
CA THR A 25 5.36 -3.22 -15.39
C THR A 25 5.68 -2.70 -14.00
N LEU A 26 5.07 -1.58 -13.61
CA LEU A 26 5.27 -0.99 -12.30
C LEU A 26 4.75 -1.92 -11.19
N ALA A 27 3.57 -2.50 -11.37
CA ALA A 27 2.95 -3.42 -10.43
C ALA A 27 3.81 -4.66 -10.20
N LYS A 28 4.44 -5.22 -11.25
CA LYS A 28 5.36 -6.36 -11.13
C LYS A 28 6.62 -5.99 -10.34
N LEU A 29 7.22 -4.83 -10.62
CA LEU A 29 8.38 -4.35 -9.87
C LEU A 29 8.06 -4.13 -8.40
N LEU A 30 6.92 -3.49 -8.10
CA LEU A 30 6.47 -3.30 -6.72
C LEU A 30 6.15 -4.64 -6.04
N ALA A 31 5.50 -5.58 -6.74
CA ALA A 31 5.25 -6.90 -6.19
C ALA A 31 6.57 -7.61 -5.82
N GLY A 32 7.64 -7.42 -6.60
CA GLY A 32 8.99 -7.88 -6.27
C GLY A 32 9.57 -7.21 -5.01
N VAL A 33 9.51 -5.88 -4.93
CA VAL A 33 10.01 -5.11 -3.76
C VAL A 33 9.27 -5.53 -2.48
N PHE A 34 7.95 -5.59 -2.53
CA PHE A 34 7.13 -6.01 -1.39
C PHE A 34 7.28 -7.51 -1.09
N GLY A 35 7.48 -8.35 -2.11
CA GLY A 35 7.75 -9.77 -1.93
C GLY A 35 9.09 -10.01 -1.22
N PHE A 36 10.11 -9.22 -1.55
CA PHE A 36 11.39 -9.22 -0.82
C PHE A 36 11.22 -8.77 0.63
N ALA A 37 10.50 -7.66 0.87
CA ALA A 37 10.22 -7.18 2.23
C ALA A 37 9.47 -8.24 3.06
N LEU A 38 8.44 -8.86 2.47
CA LEU A 38 7.68 -9.95 3.09
C LEU A 38 8.59 -11.14 3.44
N ALA A 39 9.43 -11.58 2.52
CA ALA A 39 10.35 -12.69 2.75
C ALA A 39 11.36 -12.37 3.86
N LEU A 40 11.87 -11.14 3.90
CA LEU A 40 12.75 -10.64 4.95
C LEU A 40 12.05 -10.65 6.31
N ASP A 41 10.83 -10.13 6.41
CA ASP A 41 10.03 -10.13 7.63
C ASP A 41 9.80 -11.55 8.17
N LEU A 42 9.42 -12.49 7.29
CA LEU A 42 9.21 -13.89 7.69
C LEU A 42 10.51 -14.57 8.13
N LEU A 43 11.62 -14.29 7.45
CA LEU A 43 12.93 -14.79 7.83
C LEU A 43 13.32 -14.28 9.22
N LEU A 44 13.14 -12.99 9.49
CA LEU A 44 13.47 -12.38 10.77
C LEU A 44 12.56 -12.88 11.89
N ALA A 45 11.26 -13.06 11.63
CA ALA A 45 10.34 -13.69 12.58
C ALA A 45 10.81 -15.11 12.94
N ALA A 46 11.18 -15.91 11.94
CA ALA A 46 11.64 -17.28 12.14
C ALA A 46 12.98 -17.34 12.90
N LEU A 47 13.94 -16.49 12.57
CA LEU A 47 15.23 -16.40 13.27
C LEU A 47 15.06 -15.96 14.72
N THR A 48 14.23 -14.93 14.95
CA THR A 48 13.92 -14.43 16.30
C THR A 48 13.20 -15.48 17.14
N GLY A 49 12.24 -16.22 16.55
CA GLY A 49 11.57 -17.34 17.20
C GLY A 49 12.53 -18.48 17.57
N ARG A 50 13.52 -18.79 16.71
CA ARG A 50 14.57 -19.77 17.03
C ARG A 50 15.48 -19.31 18.17
N VAL A 51 15.82 -18.02 18.21
CA VAL A 51 16.58 -17.44 19.34
C VAL A 51 15.76 -17.57 20.61
N LEU A 52 14.49 -17.17 20.59
CA LEU A 52 13.59 -17.26 21.73
C LEU A 52 13.50 -18.70 22.29
N ALA A 53 13.39 -19.70 21.42
CA ALA A 53 13.36 -21.11 21.82
C ALA A 53 14.68 -21.63 22.43
N ARG A 54 15.82 -20.99 22.12
CA ARG A 54 17.16 -21.38 22.59
C ARG A 54 17.64 -20.61 23.81
N LEU A 55 16.97 -19.51 24.19
CA LEU A 55 17.35 -18.72 25.36
C LEU A 55 17.27 -19.49 26.68
N GLY A 56 16.54 -20.61 26.72
CA GLY A 56 16.52 -21.51 27.86
C GLY A 56 17.72 -22.46 27.96
N THR A 57 18.56 -22.60 26.92
CA THR A 57 19.58 -23.67 26.85
C THR A 57 21.02 -23.19 26.71
N HIS A 58 21.31 -22.09 25.99
CA HIS A 58 22.67 -21.56 25.86
C HIS A 58 22.69 -20.03 25.67
N PRO A 59 23.24 -19.24 26.62
CA PRO A 59 23.24 -17.77 26.54
C PRO A 59 24.27 -17.17 25.56
N SER A 60 25.15 -17.95 24.93
CA SER A 60 26.26 -17.47 24.10
C SER A 60 25.99 -17.42 22.59
N VAL A 61 24.74 -17.47 22.14
CA VAL A 61 24.38 -17.56 20.70
C VAL A 61 24.58 -16.27 19.88
N LEU A 62 25.26 -15.24 20.41
CA LEU A 62 25.22 -13.87 19.87
C LEU A 62 26.57 -13.34 19.38
N ASN A 63 27.30 -14.09 18.54
CA ASN A 63 28.48 -13.56 17.86
C ASN A 63 28.27 -13.56 16.34
N GLY A 64 28.18 -12.36 15.74
CA GLY A 64 28.17 -12.19 14.28
C GLY A 64 27.55 -10.89 13.76
N PHE A 65 26.46 -10.41 14.38
CA PHE A 65 25.78 -9.15 14.02
C PHE A 65 25.15 -8.50 15.25
N THR A 66 25.15 -7.16 15.33
CA THR A 66 24.39 -6.48 16.39
C THR A 66 22.91 -6.42 16.01
N PRO A 67 21.97 -6.52 16.96
CA PRO A 67 20.54 -6.29 16.68
C PRO A 67 20.25 -4.94 15.99
N ALA A 68 21.12 -3.94 16.18
CA ALA A 68 21.00 -2.63 15.59
C ALA A 68 21.27 -2.61 14.07
N ASP A 69 22.20 -3.43 13.58
CA ASP A 69 22.52 -3.53 12.14
C ASP A 69 21.36 -4.14 11.37
N VAL A 70 20.79 -5.24 11.90
CA VAL A 70 19.62 -5.91 11.33
C VAL A 70 18.41 -4.96 11.31
N ALA A 71 18.15 -4.25 12.40
CA ALA A 71 17.05 -3.29 12.46
C ALA A 71 17.23 -2.13 11.46
N SER A 72 18.46 -1.69 11.22
CA SER A 72 18.75 -0.61 10.26
C SER A 72 18.48 -1.05 8.82
N LEU A 73 18.89 -2.27 8.45
CA LEU A 73 18.60 -2.84 7.13
C LEU A 73 17.08 -2.95 6.87
N VAL A 74 16.33 -3.46 7.86
CA VAL A 74 14.87 -3.57 7.77
C VAL A 74 14.22 -2.21 7.53
N ARG A 75 14.63 -1.18 8.29
CA ARG A 75 14.11 0.18 8.09
C ARG A 75 14.34 0.70 6.66
N ILE A 76 15.50 0.43 6.08
CA ILE A 76 15.82 0.84 4.70
C ILE A 76 14.90 0.13 3.70
N VAL A 77 14.73 -1.18 3.85
CA VAL A 77 13.85 -1.97 2.97
C VAL A 77 12.41 -1.48 3.06
N HIS A 78 11.90 -1.21 4.27
CA HIS A 78 10.53 -0.74 4.46
C HIS A 78 10.35 0.68 3.92
N ALA A 79 11.34 1.56 4.08
CA ALA A 79 11.33 2.89 3.47
C ALA A 79 11.26 2.82 1.93
N GLY A 80 12.05 1.93 1.31
CA GLY A 80 11.99 1.67 -0.13
C GLY A 80 10.62 1.16 -0.60
N SER A 81 10.02 0.24 0.15
CA SER A 81 8.65 -0.25 -0.08
C SER A 81 7.62 0.87 0.02
N THR A 82 7.73 1.75 1.02
CA THR A 82 6.83 2.91 1.17
C THR A 82 6.98 3.90 0.01
N ILE A 83 8.20 4.26 -0.37
CA ILE A 83 8.47 5.21 -1.47
C ILE A 83 7.92 4.65 -2.79
N SER A 84 8.22 3.38 -3.09
CA SER A 84 7.74 2.73 -4.32
C SER A 84 6.21 2.65 -4.36
N PHE A 85 5.57 2.32 -3.23
CA PHE A 85 4.10 2.32 -3.12
C PHE A 85 3.49 3.69 -3.36
N ILE A 86 3.98 4.75 -2.71
CA ILE A 86 3.46 6.12 -2.90
C ILE A 86 3.63 6.56 -4.36
N TRP A 87 4.73 6.19 -5.00
CA TRP A 87 4.96 6.48 -6.41
C TRP A 87 3.93 5.80 -7.33
N TRP A 88 3.68 4.51 -7.13
CA TRP A 88 2.61 3.79 -7.83
C TRP A 88 1.24 4.40 -7.53
N PHE A 89 0.95 4.69 -6.27
CA PHE A 89 -0.32 5.24 -5.82
C PHE A 89 -0.64 6.57 -6.49
N ARG A 90 0.36 7.45 -6.59
CA ARG A 90 0.27 8.70 -7.35
C ARG A 90 0.05 8.48 -8.83
N ARG A 91 0.76 7.54 -9.45
CA ARG A 91 0.61 7.25 -10.89
C ARG A 91 -0.77 6.70 -11.19
N ALA A 92 -1.24 5.72 -10.43
CA ALA A 92 -2.56 5.14 -10.56
C ALA A 92 -3.64 6.22 -10.35
N TYR A 93 -3.51 7.09 -9.35
CA TYR A 93 -4.46 8.19 -9.16
C TYR A 93 -4.45 9.22 -10.31
N GLY A 94 -3.28 9.45 -10.92
CA GLY A 94 -3.14 10.31 -12.09
C GLY A 94 -3.80 9.75 -13.37
N ASN A 95 -3.98 8.42 -13.45
CA ASN A 95 -4.60 7.77 -14.61
C ASN A 95 -6.14 7.84 -14.61
N LEU A 96 -6.77 8.20 -13.49
CA LEU A 96 -8.24 8.21 -13.36
C LEU A 96 -8.96 8.97 -14.49
N PRO A 97 -8.54 10.20 -14.87
CA PRO A 97 -9.19 10.93 -15.96
C PRO A 97 -9.13 10.19 -17.31
N ALA A 98 -8.01 9.51 -17.60
CA ALA A 98 -7.83 8.71 -18.82
C ALA A 98 -8.76 7.48 -18.87
N LEU A 99 -9.32 7.08 -17.72
CA LEU A 99 -10.30 6.00 -17.58
C LEU A 99 -11.75 6.53 -17.50
N GLY A 100 -11.97 7.81 -17.80
CA GLY A 100 -13.27 8.45 -17.68
C GLY A 100 -13.78 8.58 -16.22
N HIS A 101 -12.88 8.48 -15.24
CA HIS A 101 -13.21 8.60 -13.83
C HIS A 101 -12.77 9.97 -13.29
N ALA A 102 -13.72 10.76 -12.79
CA ALA A 102 -13.40 12.04 -12.15
C ALA A 102 -12.69 11.81 -10.82
N ARG A 103 -11.71 12.68 -10.51
CA ARG A 103 -11.02 12.67 -9.22
C ARG A 103 -11.73 13.58 -8.24
N HIS A 104 -11.91 13.13 -6.99
CA HIS A 104 -12.40 14.02 -5.92
C HIS A 104 -11.30 14.87 -5.30
N HIS A 105 -10.04 14.50 -5.49
CA HIS A 105 -8.88 15.19 -4.95
C HIS A 105 -7.84 15.47 -6.03
N GLY A 106 -7.04 16.53 -5.84
CA GLY A 106 -5.92 16.80 -6.74
C GLY A 106 -4.84 15.72 -6.61
N VAL A 107 -4.09 15.45 -7.68
CA VAL A 107 -3.04 14.40 -7.68
C VAL A 107 -2.01 14.60 -6.58
N GLY A 108 -1.70 15.85 -6.21
CA GLY A 108 -0.77 16.13 -5.10
C GLY A 108 -1.20 15.49 -3.77
N TRP A 109 -2.50 15.32 -3.55
CA TRP A 109 -3.02 14.70 -2.32
C TRP A 109 -2.76 13.20 -2.23
N SER A 110 -2.50 12.50 -3.35
CA SER A 110 -2.09 11.10 -3.30
C SER A 110 -0.71 10.90 -2.67
N ILE A 111 0.09 11.98 -2.55
CA ILE A 111 1.35 12.02 -1.82
C ILE A 111 1.14 12.73 -0.47
N GLY A 112 0.61 13.95 -0.50
CA GLY A 112 0.52 14.81 0.68
C GLY A 112 -0.31 14.23 1.82
N ALA A 113 -1.31 13.41 1.52
CA ALA A 113 -2.14 12.76 2.52
C ALA A 113 -1.33 11.85 3.48
N TRP A 114 -0.19 11.31 3.04
CA TRP A 114 0.66 10.45 3.88
C TRP A 114 1.44 11.23 4.93
N PHE A 115 1.63 12.54 4.73
CA PHE A 115 2.50 13.37 5.59
C PHE A 115 1.70 14.29 6.53
N VAL A 116 0.40 14.47 6.28
CA VAL A 116 -0.47 15.26 7.15
C VAL A 116 -1.16 14.30 8.16
N PRO A 117 -0.85 14.36 9.46
CA PRO A 117 -1.25 13.32 10.42
C PRO A 117 -2.76 13.03 10.45
N ILE A 118 -3.59 14.08 10.46
CA ILE A 118 -5.05 13.93 10.49
C ILE A 118 -5.55 13.30 9.18
N LEU A 119 -5.03 13.76 8.04
CA LEU A 119 -5.46 13.24 6.73
C LEU A 119 -4.96 11.83 6.46
N ASN A 120 -3.80 11.46 7.02
CA ASN A 120 -3.22 10.13 6.89
C ASN A 120 -4.23 9.07 7.37
N LEU A 121 -5.08 9.36 8.35
CA LEU A 121 -6.06 8.40 8.89
C LEU A 121 -7.19 7.99 7.94
N PHE A 122 -7.51 8.78 6.92
CA PHE A 122 -8.68 8.51 6.07
C PHE A 122 -8.49 8.81 4.58
N ARG A 123 -7.67 9.80 4.23
CA ARG A 123 -7.53 10.25 2.83
C ARG A 123 -6.84 9.21 1.93
N PRO A 124 -5.79 8.49 2.36
CA PRO A 124 -5.25 7.39 1.57
C PRO A 124 -6.29 6.29 1.30
N LYS A 125 -7.14 5.97 2.29
CA LYS A 125 -8.25 5.03 2.10
C LYS A 125 -9.27 5.53 1.06
N GLN A 126 -9.67 6.80 1.14
CA GLN A 126 -10.60 7.41 0.16
C GLN A 126 -10.04 7.32 -1.26
N ILE A 127 -8.77 7.69 -1.43
CA ILE A 127 -8.09 7.62 -2.72
C ILE A 127 -8.02 6.16 -3.21
N ALA A 128 -7.68 5.20 -2.34
CA ALA A 128 -7.65 3.78 -2.72
C ALA A 128 -9.01 3.23 -3.19
N ILE A 129 -10.12 3.73 -2.64
CA ILE A 129 -11.48 3.39 -3.11
C ILE A 129 -11.70 3.94 -4.52
N GLU A 130 -11.30 5.19 -4.80
CA GLU A 130 -11.37 5.76 -6.15
C GLU A 130 -10.50 4.98 -7.15
N LEU A 131 -9.28 4.57 -6.75
CA LEU A 131 -8.40 3.74 -7.58
C LEU A 131 -9.08 2.42 -7.99
N TRP A 132 -9.80 1.80 -7.06
CA TRP A 132 -10.51 0.55 -7.31
C TRP A 132 -11.72 0.75 -8.23
N ALA A 133 -12.52 1.79 -7.97
CA ALA A 133 -13.72 2.12 -8.72
C ALA A 133 -13.41 2.53 -10.18
N ALA A 134 -12.27 3.17 -10.41
CA ALA A 134 -11.82 3.55 -11.76
C ALA A 134 -11.54 2.35 -12.68
N GLY A 135 -11.43 1.14 -12.13
CA GLY A 135 -11.30 -0.09 -12.91
C GLY A 135 -12.61 -0.63 -13.48
N ASP A 136 -13.77 -0.15 -13.02
CA ASP A 136 -15.08 -0.59 -13.51
C ASP A 136 -15.68 0.41 -14.52
N PRO A 137 -16.61 -0.04 -15.38
CA PRO A 137 -17.45 0.88 -16.15
C PRO A 137 -18.25 1.82 -15.24
N PRO A 138 -18.69 2.99 -15.73
CA PRO A 138 -19.56 3.91 -14.99
C PRO A 138 -20.96 3.32 -14.77
N ALA A 139 -21.04 2.36 -13.86
CA ALA A 139 -22.23 1.82 -13.21
C ALA A 139 -22.14 2.19 -11.71
N PRO A 140 -23.18 1.97 -10.88
CA PRO A 140 -23.05 2.14 -9.44
C PRO A 140 -21.82 1.35 -8.97
N PRO A 141 -20.83 1.99 -8.33
CA PRO A 141 -19.62 1.31 -7.93
C PRO A 141 -20.02 0.17 -6.99
N PRO A 142 -19.55 -1.08 -7.22
CA PRO A 142 -19.78 -2.16 -6.27
C PRO A 142 -19.26 -1.75 -4.89
N ASP A 143 -19.80 -2.38 -3.84
CA ASP A 143 -19.38 -2.13 -2.46
C ASP A 143 -17.86 -2.00 -2.35
N PRO A 144 -17.35 -1.05 -1.54
CA PRO A 144 -15.91 -0.85 -1.41
C PRO A 144 -15.27 -2.20 -1.09
N PRO A 145 -14.30 -2.64 -1.91
CA PRO A 145 -13.80 -4.01 -1.83
C PRO A 145 -13.28 -4.26 -0.43
N GLY A 146 -13.66 -5.39 0.18
CA GLY A 146 -13.13 -5.79 1.49
C GLY A 146 -11.60 -5.75 1.54
N LEU A 147 -10.93 -5.91 0.39
CA LEU A 147 -9.49 -5.73 0.23
C LEU A 147 -8.97 -4.34 0.66
N VAL A 148 -9.61 -3.24 0.25
CA VAL A 148 -9.19 -1.89 0.64
C VAL A 148 -9.42 -1.68 2.14
N GLY A 149 -10.52 -2.23 2.67
CA GLY A 149 -10.79 -2.26 4.11
C GLY A 149 -9.70 -2.98 4.90
N TRP A 150 -9.36 -4.22 4.50
CA TRP A 150 -8.31 -5.02 5.13
C TRP A 150 -6.93 -4.38 5.04
N TRP A 151 -6.57 -3.89 3.85
CA TRP A 151 -5.32 -3.15 3.64
C TRP A 151 -5.19 -2.00 4.62
N TRP A 152 -6.26 -1.19 4.73
CA TRP A 152 -6.25 -0.02 5.60
C TRP A 152 -6.24 -0.40 7.08
N GLY A 153 -7.03 -1.39 7.49
CA GLY A 153 -7.07 -1.89 8.86
C GLY A 153 -5.73 -2.44 9.33
N ILE A 154 -5.07 -3.25 8.48
CA ILE A 154 -3.73 -3.77 8.76
C ILE A 154 -2.69 -2.65 8.81
N PHE A 155 -2.77 -1.67 7.92
CA PHE A 155 -1.88 -0.51 7.95
C PHE A 155 -1.99 0.28 9.26
N LEU A 156 -3.22 0.61 9.68
CA LEU A 156 -3.45 1.33 10.94
C LEU A 156 -3.00 0.51 12.16
N PHE A 157 -3.27 -0.79 12.16
CA PHE A 157 -2.83 -1.67 13.23
C PHE A 157 -1.30 -1.74 13.33
N ARG A 158 -0.61 -1.83 12.19
CA ARG A 158 0.85 -1.80 12.13
C ARG A 158 1.39 -0.47 12.67
N VAL A 159 0.87 0.67 12.21
CA VAL A 159 1.31 1.99 12.70
C VAL A 159 1.09 2.12 14.20
N TRP A 160 -0.06 1.65 14.71
CA TRP A 160 -0.35 1.63 16.13
C TRP A 160 0.64 0.74 16.89
N MET A 161 0.98 -0.45 16.38
CA MET A 161 1.98 -1.34 16.99
C MET A 161 3.36 -0.70 17.01
N ASP A 162 3.82 -0.14 15.90
CA ASP A 162 5.14 0.50 15.79
C ASP A 162 5.26 1.69 16.76
N ALA A 163 4.18 2.46 16.95
CA ALA A 163 4.11 3.55 17.92
C ALA A 163 4.11 3.09 19.40
N ARG A 164 3.84 1.81 19.68
CA ARG A 164 3.95 1.21 21.03
C ARG A 164 5.26 0.47 21.23
N ALA A 165 5.87 -0.02 20.15
CA ALA A 165 7.18 -0.65 20.16
C ALA A 165 8.31 0.33 20.48
N SER A 166 8.06 1.65 20.45
CA SER A 166 8.96 2.68 20.99
C SER A 166 8.96 2.65 22.52
N THR A 167 9.73 1.73 23.11
CA THR A 167 10.03 1.70 24.55
C THR A 167 11.57 1.61 24.74
N PRO A 168 12.17 2.34 25.73
CA PRO A 168 13.60 2.66 25.77
C PRO A 168 14.49 1.61 26.45
N ALA A 169 15.80 1.82 26.28
CA ALA A 169 16.96 1.18 26.93
C ALA A 169 17.12 -0.34 26.76
N ARG A 170 18.38 -0.76 26.67
CA ARG A 170 18.82 -2.15 26.59
C ARG A 170 18.11 -2.97 27.69
N PRO A 171 17.40 -4.08 27.37
CA PRO A 171 16.65 -4.85 28.35
C PRO A 171 17.57 -5.28 29.49
N GLN A 172 17.13 -5.03 30.73
CA GLN A 172 17.94 -5.24 31.95
C GLN A 172 17.66 -6.61 32.57
N THR A 173 16.52 -7.22 32.23
CA THR A 173 16.12 -8.55 32.72
C THR A 173 15.88 -9.55 31.58
N LEU A 174 15.98 -10.85 31.89
CA LEU A 174 15.67 -11.92 30.95
C LEU A 174 14.20 -11.85 30.48
N GLY A 175 13.28 -11.51 31.38
CA GLY A 175 11.86 -11.35 31.06
C GLY A 175 11.62 -10.21 30.06
N GLU A 176 12.22 -9.04 30.27
CA GLU A 176 12.17 -7.91 29.33
C GLU A 176 12.75 -8.27 27.95
N PHE A 177 13.83 -9.05 27.94
CA PHE A 177 14.43 -9.52 26.69
C PHE A 177 13.48 -10.47 25.93
N GLN A 178 12.86 -11.43 26.63
CA GLN A 178 11.86 -12.33 26.04
C GLN A 178 10.64 -11.57 25.49
N THR A 179 10.10 -10.60 26.26
CA THR A 179 9.00 -9.75 25.81
C THR A 179 9.38 -8.95 24.56
N SER A 180 10.61 -8.42 24.50
CA SER A 180 11.11 -7.69 23.33
C SER A 180 11.19 -8.58 22.09
N LEU A 181 11.64 -9.83 22.22
CA LEU A 181 11.68 -10.79 21.12
C LEU A 181 10.29 -11.20 20.64
N LEU A 182 9.36 -11.43 21.57
CA LEU A 182 7.95 -11.72 21.24
C LEU A 182 7.30 -10.58 20.45
N LEU A 183 7.49 -9.33 20.90
CA LEU A 183 7.01 -8.15 20.19
C LEU A 183 7.66 -8.00 18.81
N GLY A 184 8.97 -8.32 18.69
CA GLY A 184 9.68 -8.34 17.42
C GLY A 184 9.12 -9.34 16.42
N VAL A 185 8.85 -10.58 16.86
CA VAL A 185 8.19 -11.60 16.02
C VAL A 185 6.80 -11.13 15.58
N ALA A 186 5.99 -10.59 16.50
CA ALA A 186 4.66 -10.08 16.18
C ALA A 186 4.71 -8.94 15.15
N SER A 187 5.63 -7.98 15.30
CA SER A 187 5.83 -6.87 14.37
C SER A 187 6.22 -7.36 12.96
N CYS A 188 7.12 -8.36 12.88
CA CYS A 188 7.50 -8.97 11.60
C CYS A 188 6.29 -9.64 10.91
N LEU A 189 5.48 -10.41 11.66
CA LEU A 189 4.31 -11.08 11.08
C LEU A 189 3.26 -10.09 10.58
N VAL A 190 3.03 -9.00 11.32
CA VAL A 190 2.12 -7.92 10.90
C VAL A 190 2.65 -7.19 9.67
N SER A 191 3.95 -6.94 9.61
CA SER A 191 4.59 -6.32 8.43
C SER A 191 4.51 -7.21 7.19
N ALA A 192 4.73 -8.53 7.35
CA ALA A 192 4.56 -9.51 6.28
C ALA A 192 3.09 -9.56 5.77
N ALA A 193 2.12 -9.54 6.68
CA ALA A 193 0.70 -9.48 6.32
C ALA A 193 0.35 -8.18 5.59
N ALA A 194 0.87 -7.04 6.07
CA ALA A 194 0.71 -5.75 5.40
C ALA A 194 1.29 -5.75 3.99
N ALA A 195 2.47 -6.33 3.81
CA ALA A 195 3.12 -6.47 2.51
C ALA A 195 2.30 -7.36 1.56
N ALA A 196 1.79 -8.50 2.03
CA ALA A 196 0.95 -9.39 1.23
C ALA A 196 -0.32 -8.70 0.72
N VAL A 197 -1.00 -7.97 1.60
CA VAL A 197 -2.22 -7.24 1.23
C VAL A 197 -1.91 -6.04 0.32
N ALA A 198 -0.78 -5.35 0.52
CA ALA A 198 -0.32 -4.30 -0.38
C ALA A 198 -0.01 -4.83 -1.79
N ILE A 199 0.66 -5.99 -1.92
CA ILE A 199 0.88 -6.67 -3.21
C ILE A 199 -0.47 -6.95 -3.88
N ALA A 200 -1.40 -7.54 -3.14
CA ALA A 200 -2.72 -7.87 -3.67
C ALA A 200 -3.48 -6.62 -4.15
N LEU A 201 -3.39 -5.51 -3.40
CA LEU A 201 -3.98 -4.23 -3.80
C LEU A 201 -3.34 -3.68 -5.07
N VAL A 202 -2.01 -3.58 -5.11
CA VAL A 202 -1.24 -3.05 -6.25
C VAL A 202 -1.56 -3.85 -7.53
N VAL A 203 -1.49 -5.18 -7.46
CA VAL A 203 -1.71 -6.05 -8.62
C VAL A 203 -3.16 -5.96 -9.09
N ARG A 204 -4.14 -6.08 -8.18
CA ARG A 204 -5.57 -6.08 -8.59
C ARG A 204 -6.01 -4.74 -9.14
N VAL A 205 -5.64 -3.64 -8.50
CA VAL A 205 -5.96 -2.29 -9.00
C VAL A 205 -5.30 -2.05 -10.35
N SER A 206 -4.02 -2.38 -10.50
CA SER A 206 -3.29 -2.16 -11.76
C SER A 206 -3.89 -2.97 -12.90
N ASN A 207 -4.20 -4.25 -12.68
CA ASN A 207 -4.82 -5.11 -13.69
C ASN A 207 -6.21 -4.60 -14.10
N ARG A 208 -7.01 -4.12 -13.15
CA ARG A 208 -8.34 -3.57 -13.43
C ARG A 208 -8.26 -2.28 -14.25
N GLN A 209 -7.35 -1.37 -13.90
CA GLN A 209 -7.14 -0.14 -14.66
C GLN A 209 -6.56 -0.40 -16.05
N ASP A 210 -5.57 -1.29 -16.19
CA ASP A 210 -5.00 -1.66 -17.49
C ASP A 210 -6.07 -2.33 -18.38
N ALA A 211 -6.91 -3.20 -17.84
CA ALA A 211 -8.02 -3.81 -18.58
C ALA A 211 -9.05 -2.76 -19.04
N ARG A 212 -9.40 -1.82 -18.16
CA ARG A 212 -10.34 -0.73 -18.47
C ARG A 212 -9.79 0.19 -19.57
N ALA A 213 -8.50 0.52 -19.52
CA ALA A 213 -7.84 1.32 -20.55
C ALA A 213 -7.86 0.62 -21.92
N ALA A 214 -7.64 -0.71 -21.95
CA ALA A 214 -7.71 -1.48 -23.18
C ALA A 214 -9.12 -1.41 -23.81
N THR A 215 -10.19 -1.55 -23.00
CA THR A 215 -11.58 -1.40 -23.50
C THR A 215 -11.86 -0.01 -24.04
N PHE A 216 -11.48 1.05 -23.31
CA PHE A 216 -11.66 2.44 -23.77
C PHE A 216 -10.96 2.71 -25.11
N SER A 217 -9.75 2.18 -25.29
CA SER A 217 -9.02 2.35 -26.55
C SER A 217 -9.69 1.65 -27.73
N HIS A 218 -10.37 0.52 -27.49
CA HIS A 218 -11.15 -0.18 -28.50
C HIS A 218 -12.42 0.58 -28.90
N ASP A 219 -13.13 1.19 -27.94
CA ASP A 219 -14.36 1.95 -28.20
C ASP A 219 -14.10 3.27 -28.97
N CYS A 220 -12.93 3.88 -28.79
CA CYS A 220 -12.53 5.11 -29.49
C CYS A 220 -11.86 4.88 -30.85
N SER A 221 -11.42 3.65 -31.16
CA SER A 221 -11.01 3.31 -32.53
C SER A 221 -12.26 3.35 -33.40
N PRO A 222 -12.28 4.12 -34.51
CA PRO A 222 -13.49 4.27 -35.32
C PRO A 222 -14.01 2.88 -35.66
N SER A 223 -15.24 2.62 -35.24
CA SER A 223 -16.01 1.42 -35.59
C SER A 223 -15.63 1.06 -37.01
N GLN A 224 -15.09 -0.14 -37.21
CA GLN A 224 -14.75 -0.64 -38.55
C GLN A 224 -15.88 -0.23 -39.48
N ALA A 225 -15.53 0.66 -40.39
CA ALA A 225 -16.45 1.24 -41.36
C ALA A 225 -17.26 0.08 -41.93
N SER A 226 -18.57 0.16 -41.72
CA SER A 226 -19.57 -0.64 -42.42
C SER A 226 -19.09 -0.99 -43.83
N ARG A 227 -18.79 -2.27 -44.05
CA ARG A 227 -18.74 -2.90 -45.36
C ARG A 227 -19.68 -4.09 -45.34
#